data_AF-A0A1E3PEN3-F1
#
_entry.id   AF-A0A1E3PEN3-F1
#
_cell.length_a   1.000
_cell.length_b   1.000
_cell.length_c   1.000
_cell.angle_alpha   90.00
_cell.angle_beta   90.00
_cell.angle_gamma   90.00
#
_symmetry.space_group_name_H-M   'P 1'
#
loop_
_entity.id
_entity.type
_entity.pdbx_description
1 polymer ?
#
loop_
_entity_poly.entity_id
_entity_poly.type
_entity_poly.pdbx_seq_one_letter_code
_entity_poly.pdbx_strand_id
1 'polypeptide(L)'
;MSLVVTEKGNFQHILRLLNTNVDGRIKIMYALTKIRGVGRRYANLVCKKADVSLDKRAGELTVEELERIVTIIQNPTQYKVPAWFLNRQRDFTEGKDSHLLVNQLDNKLREDLERLKKIRAHRGLRHWWGLKVRGQHTKTTGRGRRAAVVPGKK
;
A
#
# COMPACT_ATOMS: atom_id res chain seq x y z
N MET A 1 -12.37 -12.29 22.42
CA MET A 1 -11.18 -13.02 22.91
C MET A 1 -11.23 -14.42 22.33
N SER A 2 -10.43 -14.71 21.31
CA SER A 2 -10.21 -16.09 20.84
C SER A 2 -8.70 -16.35 20.83
N LEU A 3 -8.18 -16.77 21.98
CA LEU A 3 -6.92 -17.49 22.07
C LEU A 3 -7.25 -18.96 21.77
N VAL A 4 -7.52 -19.27 20.51
CA VAL A 4 -7.42 -20.66 20.06
C VAL A 4 -5.96 -20.82 19.68
N VAL A 5 -5.15 -21.28 20.63
CA VAL A 5 -3.84 -21.83 20.30
C VAL A 5 -4.13 -23.13 19.56
N THR A 6 -4.42 -23.01 18.26
CA THR A 6 -4.22 -24.13 17.34
C THR A 6 -2.77 -24.54 17.52
N GLU A 7 -2.55 -25.83 17.74
CA GLU A 7 -1.28 -26.47 18.07
C GLU A 7 -0.05 -25.73 17.56
N LYS A 8 1.00 -25.65 18.39
CA LYS A 8 2.24 -24.87 18.16
C LYS A 8 2.91 -25.08 16.79
N GLY A 9 2.50 -26.07 15.99
CA GLY A 9 2.97 -26.34 14.63
C GLY A 9 2.34 -25.50 13.50
N ASN A 10 1.15 -24.90 13.68
CA ASN A 10 0.43 -24.25 12.57
C ASN A 10 0.49 -22.71 12.56
N PHE A 11 1.21 -22.08 13.50
CA PHE A 11 1.30 -20.62 13.57
C PHE A 11 2.54 -20.08 12.83
N GLN A 12 2.31 -19.27 11.78
CA GLN A 12 3.40 -18.63 11.06
C GLN A 12 3.74 -17.27 11.69
N HIS A 13 4.93 -17.15 12.28
CA HIS A 13 5.40 -15.89 12.87
C HIS A 13 5.68 -14.81 11.83
N ILE A 14 6.22 -15.20 10.67
CA ILE A 14 6.56 -14.29 9.58
C ILE A 14 5.92 -14.83 8.31
N LEU A 15 5.12 -13.97 7.67
CA LEU A 15 4.47 -14.26 6.41
C LEU A 15 5.15 -13.42 5.33
N ARG A 16 5.46 -14.03 4.19
CA ARG A 16 5.96 -13.30 3.03
C ARG A 16 4.83 -13.12 2.02
N LEU A 17 4.40 -11.87 1.83
CA LEU A 17 3.29 -11.50 0.96
C LEU A 17 3.72 -10.38 0.02
N LEU A 18 3.51 -10.55 -1.29
CA LEU A 18 3.79 -9.53 -2.32
C LEU A 18 5.19 -8.89 -2.15
N ASN A 19 6.23 -9.71 -1.97
CA ASN A 19 7.61 -9.26 -1.72
C ASN A 19 7.84 -8.46 -0.41
N THR A 20 6.93 -8.53 0.55
CA THR A 20 7.06 -7.87 1.86
C THR A 20 6.92 -8.86 3.01
N ASN A 21 7.65 -8.60 4.10
CA ASN A 21 7.60 -9.42 5.31
C ASN A 21 6.54 -8.86 6.28
N VAL A 22 5.49 -9.63 6.50
CA VAL A 22 4.35 -9.32 7.38
C VAL A 22 4.48 -10.09 8.69
N ASP A 23 4.16 -9.44 9.81
CA ASP A 23 4.20 -10.06 11.14
C ASP A 23 2.89 -10.80 11.42
N GLY A 24 3.00 -12.10 11.72
CA GLY A 24 1.88 -12.99 12.01
C GLY A 24 1.20 -12.74 13.35
N ARG A 25 1.88 -12.09 14.31
CA ARG A 25 1.31 -11.83 15.65
C ARG A 25 0.21 -10.79 15.61
N ILE A 26 0.20 -9.91 14.63
CA ILE A 26 -0.74 -8.81 14.51
C ILE A 26 -2.05 -9.30 13.87
N LYS A 27 -3.18 -8.66 14.19
CA LYS A 27 -4.45 -8.91 13.47
C LYS A 27 -4.30 -8.66 11.97
N ILE A 28 -4.97 -9.46 11.16
CA ILE A 28 -4.84 -9.46 9.69
C ILE A 28 -5.00 -8.06 9.09
N MET A 29 -6.03 -7.33 9.52
CA MET A 29 -6.32 -5.97 9.01
C MET A 29 -5.12 -5.03 9.14
N TYR A 30 -4.41 -5.08 10.27
CA TYR A 30 -3.24 -4.22 10.49
C TYR A 30 -1.98 -4.81 9.84
N ALA A 31 -1.84 -6.13 9.84
CA ALA A 31 -0.72 -6.83 9.24
C ALA A 31 -0.58 -6.49 7.74
N LEU A 32 -1.71 -6.49 7.00
CA LEU A 32 -1.74 -6.15 5.57
C LEU A 32 -1.32 -4.69 5.28
N THR A 33 -1.44 -3.76 6.23
CA THR A 33 -1.04 -2.35 6.02
C THR A 33 0.47 -2.13 5.90
N LYS A 34 1.26 -3.18 6.18
CA LYS A 34 2.70 -3.16 5.94
C LYS A 34 3.02 -3.22 4.45
N ILE A 35 2.12 -3.77 3.63
CA ILE A 35 2.22 -3.79 2.18
C ILE A 35 2.01 -2.37 1.65
N ARG A 36 2.97 -1.83 0.89
CA ARG A 36 2.84 -0.52 0.24
C ARG A 36 1.72 -0.57 -0.79
N GLY A 37 0.83 0.42 -0.75
CA GLY A 37 -0.41 0.45 -1.55
C GLY A 37 -1.65 -0.02 -0.79
N VAL A 38 -1.49 -0.80 0.28
CA VAL A 38 -2.59 -1.30 1.11
C VAL A 38 -2.76 -0.47 2.38
N GLY A 39 -3.89 0.22 2.50
CA GLY A 39 -4.29 0.96 3.70
C GLY A 39 -5.24 0.18 4.61
N ARG A 40 -5.58 0.73 5.79
CA ARG A 40 -6.52 0.11 6.75
C ARG A 40 -7.87 -0.23 6.12
N ARG A 41 -8.44 0.72 5.37
CA ARG A 41 -9.74 0.55 4.68
C ARG A 41 -9.67 -0.50 3.57
N TYR A 42 -8.56 -0.50 2.81
CA TYR A 42 -8.33 -1.47 1.74
C TYR A 42 -8.18 -2.89 2.30
N ALA A 43 -7.36 -3.05 3.35
CA ALA A 43 -7.20 -4.32 4.05
C ALA A 43 -8.53 -4.88 4.57
N ASN A 44 -9.37 -4.03 5.19
CA ASN A 44 -10.69 -4.44 5.66
C ASN A 44 -11.59 -4.91 4.51
N LEU A 45 -11.62 -4.17 3.40
CA LEU A 45 -12.38 -4.56 2.21
C LEU A 45 -11.90 -5.92 1.65
N VAL A 46 -10.59 -6.10 1.53
CA VAL A 46 -9.99 -7.35 1.04
C VAL A 46 -10.35 -8.52 1.95
N CYS A 47 -10.19 -8.38 3.27
CA CYS A 47 -10.57 -9.44 4.22
C CYS A 47 -12.05 -9.82 4.09
N LYS A 48 -12.94 -8.83 3.95
CA LYS A 48 -14.38 -9.05 3.76
C LYS A 48 -14.70 -9.73 2.43
N LYS A 49 -13.94 -9.45 1.37
CA LYS A 49 -14.12 -10.08 0.05
C LYS A 49 -13.50 -11.47 -0.03
N ALA A 50 -12.49 -11.73 0.79
CA ALA A 50 -11.85 -13.04 0.93
C ALA A 50 -12.59 -13.97 1.91
N ASP A 51 -13.69 -13.51 2.52
CA ASP A 51 -14.42 -14.20 3.58
C ASP A 51 -13.52 -14.60 4.77
N VAL A 52 -12.55 -13.75 5.09
CA VAL A 52 -11.63 -13.93 6.21
C VAL A 52 -12.07 -13.07 7.40
N SER A 53 -12.19 -13.69 8.56
CA SER A 53 -12.52 -12.97 9.81
C SER A 53 -11.45 -11.93 10.15
N LEU A 54 -11.89 -10.71 10.46
CA LEU A 54 -11.03 -9.57 10.82
C LEU A 54 -10.35 -9.72 12.19
N ASP A 55 -10.88 -10.59 13.05
CA ASP A 55 -10.35 -10.82 14.40
C ASP A 55 -9.23 -11.85 14.46
N LYS A 56 -9.09 -12.67 13.41
CA LYS A 56 -7.99 -13.62 13.27
C LYS A 56 -6.64 -12.90 13.27
N ARG A 57 -5.61 -13.60 13.74
CA ARG A 57 -4.21 -13.14 13.58
C ARG A 57 -3.69 -13.54 12.21
N ALA A 58 -2.73 -12.78 11.69
CA ALA A 58 -2.16 -13.08 10.38
C ALA A 58 -1.46 -14.45 10.35
N GLY A 59 -0.81 -14.86 11.45
CA GLY A 59 -0.12 -16.15 11.54
C GLY A 59 -1.03 -17.37 11.60
N GLU A 60 -2.35 -17.17 11.74
CA GLU A 60 -3.36 -18.22 11.75
C GLU A 60 -3.99 -18.45 10.36
N LEU A 61 -3.55 -17.69 9.35
CA LEU A 61 -4.07 -17.79 7.99
C LEU A 61 -3.64 -19.11 7.33
N THR A 62 -4.60 -19.77 6.69
CA THR A 62 -4.34 -20.90 5.80
C THR A 62 -3.73 -20.42 4.48
N VAL A 63 -3.02 -21.31 3.78
CA VAL A 63 -2.41 -20.99 2.47
C VAL A 63 -3.48 -20.55 1.45
N GLU A 64 -4.63 -21.21 1.45
CA GLU A 64 -5.77 -20.87 0.59
C GLU A 64 -6.34 -19.48 0.89
N GLU A 65 -6.48 -19.10 2.17
CA GLU A 65 -6.91 -17.75 2.55
C GLU A 65 -5.87 -16.71 2.11
N LEU A 66 -4.57 -17.02 2.21
CA LEU A 66 -3.50 -16.12 1.74
C LEU A 66 -3.55 -15.90 0.23
N GLU A 67 -3.72 -16.96 -0.56
CA GLU A 67 -3.83 -16.86 -2.02
C GLU A 67 -5.05 -16.06 -2.46
N ARG A 68 -6.21 -16.27 -1.80
CA ARG A 68 -7.41 -15.45 -2.03
C ARG A 68 -7.17 -13.98 -1.71
N ILE A 69 -6.50 -13.67 -0.60
CA ILE A 69 -6.14 -12.29 -0.27
C ILE A 69 -5.23 -11.69 -1.36
N VAL A 70 -4.22 -12.42 -1.81
CA VAL A 70 -3.27 -11.94 -2.83
C VAL A 70 -3.96 -11.67 -4.17
N THR A 71 -4.80 -12.58 -4.63
CA THR A 71 -5.55 -12.44 -5.90
C THR A 71 -6.51 -11.25 -5.87
N ILE A 72 -7.22 -11.05 -4.76
CA ILE A 72 -8.11 -9.88 -4.57
C ILE A 72 -7.31 -8.58 -4.53
N ILE A 73 -6.15 -8.58 -3.87
CA ILE A 73 -5.29 -7.39 -3.79
C ILE A 73 -4.78 -6.99 -5.19
N GLN A 74 -4.36 -7.96 -6.01
CA GLN A 74 -3.83 -7.73 -7.36
C GLN A 74 -4.92 -7.31 -8.35
N ASN A 75 -6.11 -7.93 -8.29
CA ASN A 75 -7.18 -7.73 -9.27
C ASN A 75 -8.48 -7.20 -8.64
N PRO A 76 -8.49 -6.02 -7.99
CA PRO A 76 -9.65 -5.56 -7.23
C PRO A 76 -10.91 -5.35 -8.08
N THR A 77 -10.77 -4.95 -9.34
CA THR A 77 -11.91 -4.68 -10.24
C THR A 77 -12.73 -5.94 -10.53
N GLN A 78 -12.08 -7.12 -10.59
CA GLN A 78 -12.76 -8.40 -10.82
C GLN A 78 -13.65 -8.79 -9.63
N TYR A 79 -13.27 -8.41 -8.40
CA TYR A 79 -14.01 -8.70 -7.17
C TYR A 79 -15.05 -7.64 -6.79
N LYS A 80 -15.55 -6.90 -7.80
CA LYS A 80 -16.57 -5.85 -7.65
C LYS A 80 -16.13 -4.71 -6.73
N VAL A 81 -14.84 -4.36 -6.72
CA VAL A 81 -14.35 -3.14 -6.08
C VAL A 81 -14.51 -1.97 -7.05
N PRO A 82 -15.19 -0.87 -6.66
CA PRO A 82 -15.38 0.27 -7.54
C PRO A 82 -14.07 0.97 -7.92
N ALA A 83 -14.00 1.53 -9.13
CA ALA A 83 -12.83 2.25 -9.65
C ALA A 83 -12.40 3.42 -8.75
N TRP A 84 -13.35 4.12 -8.13
CA TRP A 84 -13.07 5.25 -7.22
C TRP A 84 -12.28 4.84 -5.96
N PHE A 85 -12.24 3.55 -5.64
CA PHE A 85 -11.49 3.01 -4.49
C PHE A 85 -10.03 2.69 -4.82
N LEU A 86 -9.67 2.65 -6.10
CA LEU A 86 -8.33 2.33 -6.56
C LEU A 86 -7.39 3.53 -6.39
N ASN A 87 -6.09 3.27 -6.20
CA ASN A 87 -5.11 4.31 -5.88
C ASN A 87 -4.55 5.03 -7.11
N ARG A 88 -4.71 4.47 -8.32
CA ARG A 88 -4.32 5.09 -9.59
C ARG A 88 -5.47 5.02 -10.58
N GLN A 89 -6.23 6.10 -10.64
CA GLN A 89 -7.33 6.26 -11.58
C GLN A 89 -6.85 7.00 -12.82
N ARG A 90 -7.36 6.60 -13.99
CA ARG A 90 -7.11 7.21 -15.29
C ARG A 90 -5.64 7.51 -15.53
N ASP A 91 -4.82 6.46 -15.59
CA ASP A 91 -3.39 6.65 -15.82
C ASP A 91 -3.14 7.40 -17.14
N PHE A 92 -2.17 8.30 -17.16
CA PHE A 92 -1.93 9.17 -18.31
C PHE A 92 -1.34 8.42 -19.51
N THR A 93 -0.74 7.24 -19.30
CA THR A 93 -0.19 6.39 -20.37
C THR A 93 -1.23 5.47 -20.99
N GLU A 94 -2.02 4.79 -20.15
CA GLU A 94 -2.92 3.71 -20.59
C GLU A 94 -4.41 4.07 -20.51
N GLY A 95 -4.76 5.15 -19.81
CA GLY A 95 -6.15 5.56 -19.56
C GLY A 95 -6.95 4.66 -18.62
N LYS A 96 -6.36 3.54 -18.17
CA LYS A 96 -7.02 2.53 -17.32
C LYS A 96 -6.92 2.88 -15.84
N ASP A 97 -7.89 2.37 -15.06
CA ASP A 97 -7.86 2.40 -13.61
C ASP A 97 -7.16 1.16 -13.07
N SER A 98 -6.17 1.35 -12.19
CA SER A 98 -5.38 0.26 -11.61
C SER A 98 -5.13 0.50 -10.11
N HIS A 99 -4.86 -0.59 -9.40
CA HIS A 99 -4.38 -0.53 -8.02
C HIS A 99 -2.91 -0.93 -7.98
N LEU A 100 -2.04 0.04 -7.73
CA LEU A 100 -0.61 -0.15 -7.67
C LEU A 100 -0.18 -0.69 -6.30
N LEU A 101 0.72 -1.67 -6.32
CA LEU A 101 1.20 -2.37 -5.14
C LEU A 101 2.72 -2.36 -5.07
N VAL A 102 3.25 -2.31 -3.86
CA VAL A 102 4.67 -2.54 -3.55
C VAL A 102 5.60 -1.82 -4.53
N ASN A 103 6.37 -2.57 -5.33
CA ASN A 103 7.37 -2.02 -6.23
C ASN A 103 6.74 -1.23 -7.39
N GLN A 104 5.56 -1.63 -7.86
CA GLN A 104 4.89 -0.93 -8.95
C GLN A 104 4.50 0.49 -8.55
N LEU A 105 4.08 0.69 -7.29
CA LEU A 105 3.74 2.00 -6.76
C LEU A 105 4.96 2.94 -6.74
N ASP A 106 6.09 2.45 -6.23
CA ASP A 106 7.30 3.27 -6.13
C ASP A 106 7.91 3.57 -7.52
N ASN A 107 7.87 2.62 -8.46
CA ASN A 107 8.31 2.83 -9.83
C ASN A 107 7.44 3.86 -10.55
N LYS A 108 6.11 3.76 -10.47
CA LYS A 108 5.19 4.72 -11.08
C LYS A 108 5.35 6.13 -10.53
N LEU A 109 5.58 6.27 -9.22
CA LEU A 109 5.88 7.58 -8.61
C LEU A 109 7.19 8.17 -9.14
N ARG A 110 8.21 7.35 -9.40
CA ARG A 110 9.48 7.81 -10.02
C ARG A 110 9.25 8.27 -11.45
N GLU A 111 8.55 7.47 -12.26
CA GLU A 111 8.18 7.81 -13.65
C GLU A 111 7.40 9.14 -13.70
N ASP A 112 6.42 9.33 -12.82
CA ASP A 112 5.63 10.55 -12.72
C ASP A 112 6.51 11.78 -12.42
N LEU A 113 7.45 11.65 -11.48
CA LEU A 113 8.36 12.73 -11.10
C LEU A 113 9.37 13.05 -12.19
N GLU A 114 9.91 12.03 -12.87
CA GLU A 114 10.82 12.21 -14.00
C GLU A 114 10.15 12.92 -15.17
N ARG A 115 8.90 12.55 -15.47
CA ARG A 115 8.09 13.24 -16.47
C ARG A 115 7.94 14.72 -16.13
N LEU A 116 7.59 15.05 -14.88
CA LEU A 116 7.46 16.44 -14.43
C LEU A 116 8.77 17.22 -14.49
N LYS A 117 9.91 16.57 -14.21
CA LYS A 117 11.24 17.18 -14.32
C LYS A 117 11.61 17.46 -15.78
N LYS A 118 11.35 16.52 -16.70
CA LYS A 118 11.59 16.69 -18.15
C LYS A 118 10.75 17.83 -18.74
N ILE A 119 9.49 17.93 -18.34
CA ILE A 119 8.58 19.03 -18.74
C ILE A 119 9.03 20.39 -18.15
N ARG A 120 9.86 20.40 -17.10
CA ARG A 120 10.24 21.59 -16.32
C ARG A 120 9.04 22.30 -15.69
N ALA A 121 7.99 21.57 -15.35
CA ALA A 121 6.86 22.11 -14.60
C ALA A 121 7.34 22.61 -13.22
N HIS A 122 6.78 23.72 -12.71
CA HIS A 122 7.15 24.26 -11.39
C HIS A 122 7.10 23.20 -10.27
N ARG A 123 6.10 22.31 -10.29
CA ARG A 123 6.01 21.17 -9.35
C ARG A 123 7.20 20.21 -9.49
N GLY A 124 7.62 19.89 -10.71
CA GLY A 124 8.76 19.02 -11.00
C GLY A 124 10.09 19.62 -10.55
N LEU A 125 10.30 20.92 -10.81
CA LEU A 125 11.49 21.65 -10.34
C LEU A 125 11.55 21.71 -8.81
N ARG A 126 10.41 21.95 -8.14
CA ARG A 126 10.31 21.91 -6.66
C ARG A 126 10.67 20.53 -6.11
N HIS A 127 10.22 19.45 -6.75
CA HIS A 127 10.63 18.09 -6.40
C HIS A 127 12.12 17.84 -6.62
N TRP A 128 12.71 18.41 -7.68
CA TRP A 128 14.16 18.32 -7.93
C TRP A 128 14.98 19.05 -6.86
N TRP A 129 14.54 20.25 -6.44
CA TRP A 129 15.15 21.01 -5.34
C TRP A 129 14.85 20.46 -3.93
N GLY A 130 13.97 19.45 -3.81
CA GLY A 130 13.56 18.90 -2.52
C GLY A 130 12.72 19.87 -1.66
N LEU A 131 11.97 20.77 -2.31
CA LEU A 131 11.10 21.75 -1.65
C LEU A 131 9.63 21.28 -1.65
N LYS A 132 8.87 21.73 -0.65
CA LYS A 132 7.42 21.51 -0.54
C LYS A 132 6.70 21.98 -1.81
N VAL A 133 5.78 21.20 -2.37
CA VAL A 133 5.24 21.43 -3.73
C VAL A 133 3.89 22.16 -3.76
N ARG A 134 3.06 22.03 -2.71
CA ARG A 134 1.68 22.54 -2.67
C ARG A 134 1.54 24.02 -2.27
N GLY A 135 2.53 24.87 -2.60
CA GLY A 135 2.46 26.31 -2.28
C GLY A 135 2.59 26.67 -0.79
N GLN A 136 3.05 25.75 0.05
CA GLN A 136 3.25 26.01 1.48
C GLN A 136 4.31 27.10 1.73
N HIS A 137 4.11 27.94 2.74
CA HIS A 137 5.06 28.98 3.15
C HIS A 137 6.35 28.38 3.71
N THR A 138 7.49 28.68 3.08
CA THR A 138 8.83 28.16 3.45
C THR A 138 9.63 29.11 4.33
N LYS A 139 9.10 30.30 4.65
CA LYS A 139 9.76 31.26 5.55
C LYS A 139 9.92 30.70 6.97
N THR A 140 8.85 30.14 7.52
CA THR A 140 8.80 29.61 8.91
C THR A 140 8.75 28.08 8.97
N THR A 141 8.09 27.42 8.01
CA THR A 141 7.85 25.97 8.08
C THR A 141 8.95 25.15 7.41
N GLY A 142 9.24 23.96 7.95
CA GLY A 142 10.24 23.04 7.37
C GLY A 142 11.70 23.47 7.62
N ARG A 143 11.94 24.26 8.66
CA ARG A 143 13.28 24.59 9.16
C ARG A 143 13.82 23.35 9.93
N GLY A 144 14.93 22.77 9.49
CA GLY A 144 15.56 21.57 10.11
C GLY A 144 15.74 20.37 9.16
N ARG A 145 15.86 19.14 9.73
CA ARG A 145 15.99 17.89 8.95
C ARG A 145 14.76 17.71 8.06
N ARG A 146 14.96 17.91 6.76
CA ARG A 146 13.91 17.91 5.73
C ARG A 146 13.22 16.54 5.69
N ALA A 147 11.96 16.48 6.10
CA ALA A 147 11.09 15.40 5.65
C ALA A 147 11.00 15.48 4.12
N ALA A 148 11.44 14.42 3.43
CA ALA A 148 11.33 14.35 1.98
C ALA A 148 9.87 14.55 1.55
N VAL A 149 9.65 15.24 0.43
CA VAL A 149 8.30 15.49 -0.12
C VAL A 149 7.54 14.19 -0.38
N VAL A 150 8.28 13.11 -0.67
CA VAL A 150 7.76 11.74 -0.71
C VAL A 150 8.25 11.03 0.55
N PRO A 151 7.36 10.75 1.52
CA PRO A 151 7.75 9.99 2.70
C PRO A 151 7.97 8.51 2.33
N GLY A 152 9.21 8.05 2.45
CA GLY A 152 9.53 6.62 2.50
C GLY A 152 9.24 6.09 3.91
N LYS A 153 8.52 4.97 4.02
CA LYS A 153 8.60 4.16 5.24
C LYS A 153 9.93 3.42 5.17
N LYS A 154 10.81 3.63 6.15
CA LYS A 154 11.95 2.73 6.40
C LYS A 154 11.44 1.43 7.01
#